data_AF-A0AAW1BGP7-F1
#
_entry.id   AF-A0AAW1BGP7-F1
#
_cell.length_a   1.000
_cell.length_b   1.000
_cell.length_c   1.000
_cell.angle_alpha   90.00
_cell.angle_beta   90.00
_cell.angle_gamma   90.00
#
_symmetry.space_group_name_H-M   'P 1'
#
loop_
_entity.id
_entity.type
_entity.pdbx_description
1 polymer ?
#
loop_
_entity_poly.entity_id
_entity_poly.type
_entity_poly.pdbx_seq_one_letter_code
_entity_poly.pdbx_strand_id
1 'polypeptide(L)'
;MIAGRTPFKDYKEKIEKDEVKKRTINDEVQFQHANFDEPTKEICKLFLEKNPENRLGSRSNDDDPRKHQYFKSINFHRLEAGLIDPPFVPDPSVVYAKDVADIADFSEARGIEFDDKDIEFFKKFSTGAVPIPWQEEVIETGLFEDLNNPGRLPEGDSKSGICLLL
;
A
#
# COMPACT_ATOMS: atom_id res chain seq x y z
N MET A 1 -12.03 -5.33 6.66
CA MET A 1 -12.88 -4.59 5.71
C MET A 1 -14.36 -4.82 6.00
N ILE A 2 -14.89 -6.02 5.77
CA ILE A 2 -16.34 -6.31 5.90
C ILE A 2 -16.87 -6.12 7.33
N ALA A 3 -16.16 -6.64 8.33
CA ALA A 3 -16.60 -6.57 9.72
C ALA A 3 -16.35 -5.20 10.40
N GLY A 4 -15.57 -4.30 9.78
CA GLY A 4 -15.11 -3.06 10.43
C GLY A 4 -14.20 -3.25 11.67
N ARG A 5 -13.80 -4.49 11.98
CA ARG A 5 -12.94 -4.84 13.13
C ARG A 5 -11.97 -5.95 12.76
N THR A 6 -11.03 -6.24 13.67
CA THR A 6 -10.06 -7.34 13.48
C THR A 6 -10.69 -8.71 13.82
N PRO A 7 -10.18 -9.83 13.28
CA PRO A 7 -10.78 -11.14 13.51
C PRO A 7 -10.74 -11.66 14.96
N PHE A 8 -9.75 -11.22 15.76
CA PHE A 8 -9.48 -11.77 17.10
C PHE A 8 -9.56 -10.73 18.22
N LYS A 9 -9.91 -9.49 17.88
CA LYS A 9 -10.05 -8.36 18.81
C LYS A 9 -11.14 -7.41 18.34
N ASP A 10 -12.07 -7.11 19.23
CA ASP A 10 -13.18 -6.21 18.92
C ASP A 10 -12.80 -4.73 19.01
N TYR A 11 -13.64 -3.88 18.41
CA TYR A 11 -13.50 -2.43 18.49
C TYR A 11 -13.67 -1.97 19.94
N LYS A 12 -12.65 -1.26 20.46
CA LYS A 12 -12.51 -0.80 21.87
C LYS A 12 -12.23 -1.88 22.91
N GLU A 13 -12.05 -3.14 22.52
CA GLU A 13 -11.62 -4.20 23.44
C GLU A 13 -10.18 -3.91 23.94
N LYS A 14 -9.99 -3.84 25.27
CA LYS A 14 -8.68 -3.65 25.90
C LYS A 14 -8.18 -5.00 26.42
N ILE A 15 -7.39 -5.68 25.61
CA ILE A 15 -6.72 -6.94 25.95
C ILE A 15 -5.22 -6.82 25.71
N GLU A 16 -4.45 -7.60 26.47
CA GLU A 16 -3.00 -7.67 26.35
C GLU A 16 -2.57 -8.27 25.01
N LYS A 17 -1.36 -7.93 24.56
CA LYS A 17 -0.81 -8.42 23.28
C LYS A 17 -0.70 -9.95 23.27
N ASP A 18 -0.35 -10.56 24.40
CA ASP A 18 -0.21 -12.01 24.51
C ASP A 18 -1.54 -12.74 24.40
N GLU A 19 -2.62 -12.16 24.89
CA GLU A 19 -3.97 -12.70 24.70
C GLU A 19 -4.39 -12.63 23.23
N VAL A 20 -4.15 -11.51 22.54
CA VAL A 20 -4.41 -11.41 21.08
C VAL A 20 -3.62 -12.48 20.32
N LYS A 21 -2.34 -12.68 20.69
CA LYS A 21 -1.49 -13.71 20.09
C LYS A 21 -2.07 -15.11 20.33
N LYS A 22 -2.48 -15.42 21.56
CA LYS A 22 -3.09 -16.71 21.91
C LYS A 22 -4.35 -16.97 21.09
N ARG A 23 -5.26 -16.00 20.98
CA ARG A 23 -6.47 -16.12 20.15
C ARG A 23 -6.15 -16.30 18.67
N THR A 24 -5.16 -15.56 18.18
CA THR A 24 -4.71 -15.68 16.78
C THR A 24 -4.17 -17.07 16.46
N ILE A 25 -3.55 -17.76 17.42
CA ILE A 25 -3.01 -19.13 17.23
C ILE A 25 -4.11 -20.18 17.39
N ASN A 26 -4.93 -20.08 18.45
CA ASN A 26 -5.77 -21.18 18.91
C ASN A 26 -7.25 -21.04 18.52
N ASP A 27 -7.75 -19.81 18.38
CA ASP A 27 -9.18 -19.59 18.23
C ASP A 27 -9.61 -19.59 16.77
N GLU A 28 -10.81 -20.11 16.52
CA GLU A 28 -11.49 -19.98 15.23
C GLU A 28 -12.09 -18.60 15.05
N VAL A 29 -12.01 -18.10 13.81
CA VAL A 29 -12.52 -16.78 13.43
C VAL A 29 -14.04 -16.77 13.45
N GLN A 30 -14.62 -15.76 14.10
CA GLN A 30 -16.06 -15.60 14.21
C GLN A 30 -16.60 -14.59 13.17
N PHE A 31 -17.53 -15.05 12.33
CA PHE A 31 -18.14 -14.24 11.27
C PHE A 31 -19.53 -13.74 11.67
N GLN A 32 -19.56 -12.76 12.59
CA GLN A 32 -20.81 -12.26 13.18
C GLN A 32 -21.49 -11.15 12.35
N HIS A 33 -20.77 -10.50 11.44
CA HIS A 33 -21.30 -9.38 10.66
C HIS A 33 -22.25 -9.88 9.55
N ALA A 34 -23.40 -9.22 9.36
CA ALA A 34 -24.45 -9.68 8.44
C ALA A 34 -24.00 -9.75 6.97
N ASN A 35 -23.07 -8.88 6.56
CA ASN A 35 -22.54 -8.83 5.19
C ASN A 35 -21.56 -9.98 4.84
N PHE A 36 -21.33 -10.94 5.73
CA PHE A 36 -20.60 -12.16 5.38
C PHE A 36 -21.53 -13.18 4.73
N ASP A 37 -21.50 -13.26 3.40
CA ASP A 37 -22.06 -14.38 2.66
C ASP A 37 -21.13 -15.62 2.73
N GLU A 38 -21.60 -16.76 2.24
CA GLU A 38 -20.87 -18.02 2.36
C GLU A 38 -19.51 -18.00 1.63
N PRO A 39 -19.40 -17.55 0.36
CA PRO A 39 -18.11 -17.44 -0.32
C PRO A 39 -17.12 -16.51 0.40
N THR A 40 -17.60 -15.43 1.04
CA THR A 40 -16.74 -14.55 1.83
C THR A 40 -16.24 -15.23 3.10
N LYS A 41 -17.10 -15.96 3.83
CA LYS A 41 -16.67 -16.71 5.01
C LYS A 41 -15.64 -17.76 4.65
N GLU A 42 -15.89 -18.50 3.58
CA GLU A 42 -15.00 -19.55 3.07
C GLU A 42 -13.62 -18.99 2.74
N ILE A 43 -13.54 -17.92 1.92
CA ILE A 43 -12.23 -17.36 1.56
C ILE A 43 -11.48 -16.80 2.77
N CYS A 44 -12.18 -16.18 3.72
CA CYS A 44 -11.55 -15.72 4.96
C CYS A 44 -11.00 -16.87 5.79
N LYS A 45 -11.71 -18.00 5.89
CA LYS A 45 -11.21 -19.20 6.59
C LYS A 45 -9.96 -19.74 5.90
N LEU A 46 -9.98 -19.83 4.58
CA LEU A 46 -8.86 -20.33 3.77
C LEU A 46 -7.60 -19.47 3.91
N PHE A 47 -7.74 -18.14 4.00
CA PHE A 47 -6.61 -17.24 4.26
C PHE A 47 -6.16 -17.21 5.73
N LEU A 48 -7.09 -17.43 6.67
CA LEU A 48 -6.81 -17.43 8.11
C LEU A 48 -6.47 -18.83 8.65
N GLU A 49 -6.24 -19.79 7.76
CA GLU A 49 -5.76 -21.13 8.08
C GLU A 49 -4.47 -21.03 8.91
N LYS A 50 -4.44 -21.76 10.03
CA LYS A 50 -3.37 -21.66 11.02
C LYS A 50 -2.10 -22.32 10.50
N ASN A 51 -2.24 -23.46 9.82
CA ASN A 51 -1.12 -24.13 9.19
C ASN A 51 -0.75 -23.43 7.86
N PRO A 52 0.44 -22.82 7.73
CA PRO A 52 0.84 -22.14 6.50
C PRO A 52 0.76 -23.04 5.25
N GLU A 53 1.10 -24.32 5.37
CA GLU A 53 1.06 -25.28 4.25
C GLU A 53 -0.36 -25.55 3.73
N ASN A 54 -1.38 -25.30 4.56
CA ASN A 54 -2.78 -25.47 4.18
C ASN A 54 -3.45 -24.14 3.81
N ARG A 55 -2.73 -23.00 3.95
CA ARG A 55 -3.28 -21.68 3.71
C ARG A 55 -3.37 -21.41 2.21
N LEU A 56 -4.53 -20.91 1.76
CA LEU A 56 -4.74 -20.55 0.36
C LEU A 56 -3.67 -19.56 -0.13
N GLY A 57 -3.05 -19.89 -1.26
CA GLY A 57 -1.88 -19.18 -1.82
C GLY A 57 -0.55 -19.85 -1.50
N SER A 58 -0.52 -20.86 -0.63
CA SER A 58 0.72 -21.53 -0.18
C SER A 58 0.66 -23.05 -0.27
N ARG A 59 -0.48 -23.64 -0.67
CA ARG A 59 -0.66 -25.11 -0.71
C ARG A 59 0.10 -25.79 -1.84
N SER A 60 0.25 -25.10 -2.96
CA SER A 60 1.00 -25.55 -4.12
C SER A 60 1.35 -24.36 -5.02
N ASN A 61 2.25 -24.56 -5.99
CA ASN A 61 2.63 -23.52 -6.94
C ASN A 61 1.45 -23.00 -7.80
N ASP A 62 0.38 -23.79 -7.94
CA ASP A 62 -0.80 -23.46 -8.76
C ASP A 62 -2.00 -22.99 -7.93
N ASP A 63 -1.81 -22.82 -6.62
CA ASP A 63 -2.84 -22.45 -5.64
C ASP A 63 -3.22 -20.97 -5.73
N ASP A 64 -3.81 -20.58 -6.85
CA ASP A 64 -4.16 -19.20 -7.15
C ASP A 64 -5.45 -18.75 -6.42
N PRO A 65 -5.38 -17.80 -5.47
CA PRO A 65 -6.56 -17.32 -4.76
C PRO A 65 -7.59 -16.65 -5.68
N ARG A 66 -7.18 -16.16 -6.85
CA ARG A 66 -8.05 -15.50 -7.84
C ARG A 66 -9.10 -16.43 -8.43
N LYS A 67 -8.89 -17.75 -8.36
CA LYS A 67 -9.84 -18.78 -8.81
C LYS A 67 -11.01 -18.99 -7.85
N HIS A 68 -10.96 -18.43 -6.65
CA HIS A 68 -12.00 -18.60 -5.64
C HIS A 68 -13.33 -17.93 -6.06
N GLN A 69 -14.47 -18.52 -5.68
CA GLN A 69 -15.81 -18.04 -6.04
C GLN A 69 -16.10 -16.60 -5.57
N TYR A 70 -15.42 -16.14 -4.52
CA TYR A 70 -15.47 -14.75 -4.04
C TYR A 70 -15.09 -13.74 -5.15
N PHE A 71 -14.14 -14.08 -6.03
CA PHE A 71 -13.66 -13.21 -7.09
C PHE A 71 -14.33 -13.45 -8.46
N LYS A 72 -15.41 -14.25 -8.52
CA LYS A 72 -16.04 -14.65 -9.79
C LYS A 72 -16.48 -13.49 -10.69
N SER A 73 -16.76 -12.32 -10.11
CA SER A 73 -17.20 -11.13 -10.85
C SER A 73 -16.05 -10.29 -11.40
N ILE A 74 -14.80 -10.60 -11.03
CA ILE A 74 -13.62 -9.81 -11.39
C ILE A 74 -12.93 -10.41 -12.61
N ASN A 75 -12.75 -9.61 -13.64
CA ASN A 75 -11.82 -9.94 -14.73
C ASN A 75 -10.42 -9.42 -14.37
N PHE A 76 -9.54 -10.33 -13.93
CA PHE A 76 -8.20 -9.95 -13.47
C PHE A 76 -7.31 -9.34 -14.55
N HIS A 77 -7.39 -9.80 -15.80
CA HIS A 77 -6.62 -9.21 -16.91
C HIS A 77 -6.99 -7.73 -17.13
N ARG A 78 -8.29 -7.40 -17.02
CA ARG A 78 -8.75 -6.01 -17.09
C ARG A 78 -8.38 -5.20 -15.86
N LEU A 79 -8.42 -5.82 -14.67
CA LEU A 79 -8.02 -5.17 -13.42
C LEU A 79 -6.54 -4.77 -13.45
N GLU A 80 -5.66 -5.70 -13.83
CA GLU A 80 -4.21 -5.50 -13.91
C GLU A 80 -3.83 -4.45 -14.97
N ALA A 81 -4.63 -4.31 -16.02
CA ALA A 81 -4.48 -3.27 -17.05
C ALA A 81 -5.13 -1.93 -16.70
N GLY A 82 -5.74 -1.77 -15.51
CA GLY A 82 -6.41 -0.54 -15.10
C GLY A 82 -7.70 -0.23 -15.85
N LEU A 83 -8.36 -1.24 -16.44
CA LEU A 83 -9.56 -1.11 -17.28
C LEU A 83 -10.89 -1.37 -16.55
N ILE A 84 -10.85 -1.44 -15.23
CA ILE A 84 -12.02 -1.58 -14.34
C ILE A 84 -12.07 -0.35 -13.45
N ASP A 85 -13.17 0.39 -13.53
CA ASP A 85 -13.38 1.56 -12.68
C ASP A 85 -13.44 1.13 -11.20
N PRO A 86 -12.77 1.85 -10.29
CA PRO A 86 -12.83 1.56 -8.88
C PRO A 86 -14.25 1.83 -8.34
N PRO A 87 -14.75 1.03 -7.38
CA PRO A 87 -16.09 1.22 -6.81
C PRO A 87 -16.22 2.50 -5.97
N PHE A 88 -15.09 3.13 -5.62
CA PHE A 88 -15.04 4.37 -4.88
C PHE A 88 -13.92 5.26 -5.44
N VAL A 89 -14.25 6.53 -5.71
CA VAL A 89 -13.32 7.57 -6.12
C VAL A 89 -13.29 8.62 -5.01
N PRO A 90 -12.13 8.91 -4.39
CA PRO A 90 -12.04 9.92 -3.34
C PRO A 90 -12.30 11.33 -3.89
N ASP A 91 -12.91 12.19 -3.07
CA ASP A 91 -13.12 13.60 -3.41
C ASP A 91 -11.76 14.33 -3.34
N PRO A 92 -11.30 14.97 -4.45
CA PRO A 92 -10.03 15.68 -4.47
C PRO A 92 -9.98 16.87 -3.50
N SER A 93 -11.13 17.32 -2.98
CA SER A 93 -11.25 18.42 -2.03
C SER A 93 -11.13 17.97 -0.57
N VAL A 94 -11.02 16.66 -0.32
CA VAL A 94 -11.05 16.08 1.03
C VAL A 94 -9.71 15.44 1.38
N VAL A 95 -9.19 15.76 2.57
CA VAL A 95 -7.99 15.13 3.13
C VAL A 95 -8.41 13.90 3.95
N TYR A 96 -8.07 12.71 3.48
CA TYR A 96 -8.38 11.43 4.14
C TYR A 96 -7.35 11.06 5.22
N ALA A 97 -7.09 11.98 6.16
CA ALA A 97 -6.18 11.80 7.29
C ALA A 97 -6.78 12.40 8.57
N LYS A 98 -6.14 12.14 9.71
CA LYS A 98 -6.48 12.85 10.96
C LYS A 98 -6.02 14.31 10.87
N ASP A 99 -6.66 15.18 11.65
CA ASP A 99 -6.18 16.54 11.83
C ASP A 99 -4.77 16.52 12.44
N VAL A 100 -3.93 17.47 12.04
CA VAL A 100 -2.59 17.66 12.60
C VAL A 100 -2.66 17.86 14.11
N ALA A 101 -3.70 18.52 14.61
CA ALA A 101 -3.93 18.72 16.05
C ALA A 101 -4.19 17.41 16.82
N ASP A 102 -4.63 16.34 16.14
CA ASP A 102 -4.88 15.02 16.73
C ASP A 102 -3.67 14.07 16.61
N ILE A 103 -2.58 14.51 15.98
CA ILE A 103 -1.34 13.74 15.87
C ILE A 103 -0.52 13.98 17.13
N ALA A 104 -0.17 12.90 17.83
CA ALA A 104 0.65 13.00 19.03
C ALA A 104 2.09 13.39 18.68
N ASP A 105 2.59 14.45 19.32
CA ASP A 105 4.00 14.81 19.23
C ASP A 105 4.87 13.83 20.02
N PHE A 106 5.98 13.45 19.40
CA PHE A 106 7.05 12.74 20.10
C PHE A 106 8.06 13.74 20.63
N SER A 107 8.61 13.47 21.81
CA SER A 107 9.68 14.28 22.37
C SER A 107 10.90 14.24 21.44
N GLU A 108 11.47 15.42 21.18
CA GLU A 108 12.69 15.57 20.40
C GLU A 108 13.83 14.77 21.04
N ALA A 109 14.46 13.88 20.28
CA ALA A 109 15.62 13.15 20.76
C ALA A 109 16.84 14.08 20.77
N ARG A 110 17.40 14.33 21.95
CA ARG A 110 18.56 15.22 22.15
C ARG A 110 19.81 14.41 22.51
N GLY A 111 20.98 14.96 22.15
CA GLY A 111 22.27 14.35 22.48
C GLY A 111 22.64 13.14 21.61
N ILE A 112 22.02 13.02 20.43
CA ILE A 112 22.43 12.04 19.41
C ILE A 112 23.53 12.70 18.57
N GLU A 113 24.70 12.08 18.52
CA GLU A 113 25.79 12.42 17.63
C GLU A 113 25.91 11.31 16.58
N PHE A 114 25.97 11.69 15.30
CA PHE A 114 26.15 10.73 14.22
C PHE A 114 27.61 10.35 14.08
N ASP A 115 27.88 9.05 13.98
CA ASP A 115 29.22 8.54 13.70
C ASP A 115 29.43 8.28 12.20
N ASP A 116 30.63 7.83 11.85
CA ASP A 116 30.98 7.56 10.46
C ASP A 116 30.13 6.45 9.83
N LYS A 117 29.62 5.48 10.62
CA LYS A 117 28.75 4.40 10.13
C LYS A 117 27.37 4.94 9.79
N ASP A 118 26.84 5.85 10.61
CA ASP A 118 25.59 6.53 10.32
C ASP A 118 25.70 7.32 9.02
N ILE A 119 26.79 8.08 8.84
CA ILE A 119 27.04 8.87 7.63
C ILE A 119 27.20 7.97 6.40
N GLU A 120 27.92 6.85 6.52
CA GLU A 120 28.05 5.87 5.45
C GLU A 120 26.69 5.28 5.06
N PHE A 121 25.86 4.95 6.06
CA PHE A 121 24.51 4.47 5.82
C PHE A 121 23.65 5.52 5.11
N PHE A 122 23.67 6.79 5.52
CA PHE A 122 22.93 7.87 4.87
C PHE A 122 23.32 8.05 3.41
N LYS A 123 24.62 7.95 3.10
CA LYS A 123 25.12 7.99 1.72
C LYS A 123 24.62 6.80 0.91
N LYS A 124 24.61 5.61 1.49
CA LYS A 124 24.10 4.40 0.83
C LYS A 124 22.59 4.44 0.60
N PHE A 125 21.84 5.01 1.53
CA PHE A 125 20.39 5.17 1.44
C PHE A 125 19.99 6.19 0.37
N SER A 126 20.78 7.25 0.21
CA SER A 126 20.51 8.35 -0.73
C SER A 126 20.85 7.96 -2.17
N THR A 127 20.09 7.02 -2.75
CA THR A 127 20.33 6.47 -4.09
C THR A 127 19.95 7.42 -5.23
N GLY A 128 19.35 8.57 -4.93
CA GLY A 128 18.90 9.53 -5.92
C GLY A 128 17.66 9.05 -6.69
N ALA A 129 17.51 9.53 -7.93
CA ALA A 129 16.37 9.21 -8.78
C ALA A 129 16.34 7.73 -9.17
N VAL A 130 15.18 7.08 -9.01
CA VAL A 130 14.96 5.71 -9.45
C VAL A 130 14.63 5.72 -10.95
N PRO A 131 15.35 4.97 -11.81
CA PRO A 131 15.27 5.16 -13.26
C PRO A 131 13.87 5.06 -13.89
N ILE A 132 13.09 4.03 -13.53
CA ILE A 132 11.78 3.79 -14.17
C ILE A 132 10.77 4.90 -13.79
N PRO A 133 10.48 5.17 -12.49
CA PRO A 133 9.56 6.24 -12.12
C PRO A 133 10.00 7.63 -12.59
N TRP A 134 11.31 7.90 -12.62
CA TRP A 134 11.81 9.18 -13.11
C TRP A 134 11.59 9.35 -14.62
N GLN A 135 11.79 8.29 -15.41
CA GLN A 135 11.49 8.34 -16.85
C GLN A 135 9.99 8.50 -17.11
N GLU A 136 9.14 7.80 -16.33
CA GLU A 136 7.69 7.95 -16.40
C GLU A 136 7.28 9.39 -16.09
N GLU A 137 7.79 10.01 -15.03
CA GLU A 137 7.56 11.42 -14.71
C GLU A 137 7.99 12.36 -15.85
N VAL A 138 9.19 12.15 -16.41
CA VAL A 138 9.70 12.96 -17.53
C VAL A 138 8.83 12.83 -18.78
N ILE A 139 8.21 11.67 -19.01
CA ILE A 139 7.28 11.47 -20.13
C ILE A 139 5.91 12.09 -19.81
N GLU A 140 5.33 11.80 -18.64
CA GLU A 140 3.99 12.23 -18.24
C GLU A 140 3.87 13.75 -18.10
N THR A 141 4.94 14.42 -17.68
CA THR A 141 5.01 15.88 -17.59
C THR A 141 5.21 16.56 -18.94
N GLY A 142 5.42 15.80 -20.03
CA GLY A 142 5.72 16.31 -21.37
C GLY A 142 7.18 16.75 -21.57
N LEU A 143 8.01 16.69 -20.52
CA LEU A 143 9.40 17.16 -20.56
C LEU A 143 10.25 16.40 -21.60
N PHE A 144 9.97 15.11 -21.80
CA PHE A 144 10.64 14.31 -22.82
C PHE A 144 10.39 14.87 -24.23
N GLU A 145 9.15 15.23 -24.56
CA GLU A 145 8.78 15.76 -25.88
C GLU A 145 9.45 17.11 -26.12
N ASP A 146 9.51 17.95 -25.08
CA ASP A 146 10.14 19.26 -25.13
C ASP A 146 11.66 19.18 -25.36
N LEU A 147 12.36 18.30 -24.63
CA LEU A 147 13.82 18.21 -24.67
C LEU A 147 14.35 17.34 -25.81
N ASN A 148 13.59 16.32 -26.20
CA ASN A 148 14.02 15.34 -27.21
C ASN A 148 13.64 15.74 -28.64
N ASN A 149 13.32 17.02 -28.88
CA ASN A 149 13.02 17.54 -30.22
C ASN A 149 14.32 17.99 -30.94
N PRO A 150 14.76 17.30 -32.01
CA PRO A 150 15.98 17.65 -32.74
C PRO A 150 15.89 18.99 -33.51
N GLY A 151 14.68 19.55 -33.68
CA GLY A 151 14.44 20.85 -34.30
C GLY A 151 14.34 22.01 -33.31
N ARG A 152 14.55 21.77 -32.01
CA ARG A 152 14.45 22.81 -30.97
C ARG A 152 15.52 23.88 -31.19
N LEU A 153 15.08 25.09 -31.50
CA LEU A 153 15.91 26.29 -31.40
C LEU A 153 16.07 26.62 -29.91
N PRO A 154 17.28 26.99 -29.42
CA PRO A 154 17.44 27.43 -28.04
C PRO A 154 16.61 28.70 -27.85
N GLU A 155 15.47 28.59 -27.15
CA GLU A 155 14.70 29.75 -26.73
C GLU A 155 15.52 30.54 -25.72
N GLY A 156 15.85 31.79 -26.04
CA GLY A 156 16.44 32.73 -25.10
C GLY A 156 15.43 33.08 -24.00
N ASP A 157 15.86 32.93 -22.75
CA ASP A 157 15.26 33.52 -21.53
C ASP A 157 13.73 33.50 -21.41
N SER A 158 13.08 32.39 -21.81
CA SER A 158 11.74 32.09 -21.31
C SER A 158 11.89 31.21 -20.08
N LYS A 159 11.49 31.76 -18.93
CA LYS A 159 11.56 31.13 -17.61
C LYS A 159 11.05 29.70 -17.68
N SER A 160 11.98 28.76 -17.70
CA SER A 160 11.70 27.33 -17.60
C SER A 160 10.88 27.10 -16.34
N GLY A 161 9.65 26.60 -16.50
CA GLY A 161 8.79 26.15 -15.40
C GLY A 161 9.29 24.83 -14.77
N ILE A 162 10.45 24.35 -15.19
CA ILE A 162 11.06 23.13 -14.67
C ILE A 162 11.72 23.49 -13.34
N CYS A 163 11.11 22.99 -12.26
CA CYS A 163 11.73 22.97 -10.96
C CYS A 163 13.09 22.25 -11.09
N LEU A 164 14.18 22.99 -10.92
CA LEU A 164 15.52 22.42 -10.77
C LEU A 164 15.52 21.58 -9.49
N LEU A 165 15.27 20.29 -9.61
CA LEU A 165 15.54 19.31 -8.56
C LEU A 165 17.03 18.95 -8.64
N LEU A 166 17.82 19.64 -7.82
CA LEU A 166 19.17 19.25 -7.40
C LEU A 166 19.08 18.48 -6.09
#